data_AF-A0A9E3SHZ6-F1
#
_entry.id   AF-A0A9E3SHZ6-F1
#
_cell.length_a   1.000
_cell.length_b   1.000
_cell.length_c   1.000
_cell.angle_alpha   90.00
_cell.angle_beta   90.00
_cell.angle_gamma   90.00
#
_symmetry.space_group_name_H-M   'P 1'
#
loop_
_entity.id
_entity.type
_entity.pdbx_description
1 polymer ?
#
loop_
_entity_poly.entity_id
_entity_poly.type
_entity_poly.pdbx_seq_one_letter_code
_entity_poly.pdbx_strand_id
1 'polypeptide(L)' 'MKAVTVPVFLKIFYPSLLWRMPAGEKKLYLTFDDGPHPEITPQVIEILKRYEAKASFFCVG' A
#
# COMPACT_ATOMS: atom_id res chain seq x y z
N MET A 1 -4.40 0.47 18.02
CA MET A 1 -4.20 1.37 16.86
C MET A 1 -5.45 2.21 16.67
N LYS A 2 -5.33 3.54 16.68
CA LYS A 2 -6.42 4.43 16.21
C LYS A 2 -6.32 4.46 14.69
N ALA A 3 -7.38 4.07 13.99
CA ALA A 3 -7.46 4.29 12.57
C ALA A 3 -7.54 5.81 12.33
N VAL A 4 -6.50 6.38 11.72
CA VAL A 4 -6.54 7.78 11.26
C VAL A 4 -7.40 7.80 10.01
N THR A 5 -8.56 8.43 10.08
CA THR A 5 -9.45 8.59 8.92
C THR A 5 -9.18 9.92 8.25
N VAL A 6 -9.01 9.90 6.93
CA VAL A 6 -8.83 11.13 6.15
C VAL A 6 -10.11 11.99 6.22
N PRO A 7 -10.01 13.31 6.50
CA PRO A 7 -11.15 14.22 6.48
C PRO A 7 -11.98 14.14 5.20
N VAL A 8 -13.31 14.17 5.34
CA VAL A 8 -14.25 13.96 4.21
C VAL A 8 -14.09 15.01 3.11
N PHE A 9 -13.81 16.27 3.46
CA PHE A 9 -13.66 17.35 2.49
C PHE A 9 -12.52 17.08 1.49
N LEU A 10 -11.44 16.39 1.91
CA LEU A 10 -10.36 16.02 0.99
C LEU A 10 -10.84 15.05 -0.10
N LYS A 11 -11.76 14.14 0.23
CA LYS A 11 -12.35 13.22 -0.75
C LYS A 11 -13.19 13.94 -1.79
N ILE A 12 -13.80 15.06 -1.38
CA ILE A 12 -14.59 15.92 -2.26
C ILE A 12 -13.68 16.69 -3.23
N PHE A 13 -12.55 17.21 -2.74
CA PHE A 13 -11.61 17.97 -3.58
C PHE A 13 -10.78 17.10 -4.52
N TYR A 14 -10.51 15.83 -4.17
CA TYR A 14 -9.75 14.90 -5.02
C TYR A 14 -10.55 13.63 -5.34
N PRO A 15 -11.65 13.73 -6.11
CA PRO A 15 -12.54 12.60 -6.40
C PRO A 15 -11.90 11.56 -7.33
N SER A 16 -10.85 11.92 -8.07
CA SER A 16 -10.11 11.03 -8.96
C SER A 16 -9.17 10.07 -8.21
N LEU A 17 -8.91 10.29 -6.93
CA LEU A 17 -8.06 9.42 -6.12
C LEU A 17 -8.82 8.19 -5.61
N LEU A 18 -8.12 7.06 -5.55
CA LEU A 18 -8.65 5.84 -4.96
C LEU A 18 -8.54 5.91 -3.43
N TRP A 19 -9.63 6.32 -2.78
CA TRP A 19 -9.67 6.51 -1.32
C TRP A 19 -9.86 5.22 -0.50
N ARG A 20 -10.52 4.22 -1.09
CA ARG A 20 -10.80 2.91 -0.48
C ARG A 20 -10.94 1.86 -1.57
N MET A 21 -10.39 0.68 -1.31
CA MET A 21 -10.68 -0.50 -2.11
C MET A 21 -12.12 -0.98 -1.87
N PRO A 22 -12.78 -1.57 -2.88
CA PRO A 22 -14.09 -2.20 -2.71
C PRO A 22 -14.05 -3.23 -1.58
N ALA A 23 -15.02 -3.16 -0.67
CA ALA A 23 -15.23 -4.21 0.32
C ALA A 23 -16.11 -5.30 -0.32
N GLY A 24 -15.76 -6.57 -0.11
CA GLY A 24 -16.54 -7.69 -0.66
C GLY A 24 -15.80 -9.02 -0.62
N GLU A 25 -14.48 -8.96 -0.61
CA GLU A 25 -13.61 -10.14 -0.51
C GLU A 25 -12.59 -9.94 0.61
N LYS A 26 -12.16 -11.03 1.24
CA LYS A 26 -11.07 -11.01 2.23
C LYS A 26 -9.72 -10.88 1.52
N LYS A 27 -9.48 -9.72 0.93
CA LYS A 27 -8.24 -9.37 0.22
C LYS A 27 -7.47 -8.30 0.99
N LEU A 28 -6.15 -8.44 1.03
CA LEU A 28 -5.21 -7.44 1.55
C LEU A 28 -4.37 -6.92 0.38
N TYR A 29 -4.10 -5.62 0.38
CA TYR A 29 -3.28 -4.94 -0.63
C TYR A 29 -2.07 -4.35 0.08
N LEU A 30 -0.87 -4.75 -0.34
CA LEU A 30 0.39 -4.32 0.26
C LEU A 30 1.06 -3.30 -0.65
N THR A 31 1.42 -2.15 -0.07
CA THR A 31 2.14 -1.08 -0.75
C THR A 31 3.29 -0.59 0.12
N PHE A 32 4.39 -0.20 -0.52
CA PHE A 32 5.56 0.35 0.14
C PHE A 32 5.94 1.66 -0.53
N ASP A 33 5.95 2.74 0.23
CA ASP A 33 6.54 4.02 -0.15
C ASP A 33 8.04 3.94 0.23
N ASP A 34 8.96 4.42 -0.61
CA ASP A 34 10.43 4.43 -0.39
C ASP A 34 11.25 3.23 -0.92
N GLY A 35 10.85 2.60 -2.03
CA GLY A 35 11.68 1.60 -2.72
C GLY A 35 12.75 2.19 -3.67
N PRO A 36 13.90 1.50 -3.93
CA PRO A 36 14.44 0.35 -3.20
C PRO A 36 15.45 0.77 -2.12
N HIS A 37 15.17 0.43 -0.87
CA HIS A 37 16.18 0.49 0.19
C HIS A 37 17.17 -0.68 0.02
N PRO A 38 18.49 -0.45 -0.02
CA PRO A 38 19.47 -1.46 -0.40
C PRO A 38 19.44 -2.72 0.49
N GLU A 39 19.18 -2.56 1.79
CA GLU A 39 19.17 -3.69 2.74
C GLU A 39 17.78 -4.28 3.03
N ILE A 40 16.74 -3.45 3.09
CA ILE A 40 15.41 -3.87 3.55
C ILE A 40 14.55 -4.40 2.40
N THR A 41 14.61 -3.76 1.22
CA THR A 41 13.79 -4.19 0.07
C THR A 41 14.07 -5.65 -0.33
N PRO A 42 15.32 -6.17 -0.35
CA PRO A 42 15.57 -7.59 -0.61
C PRO A 42 14.92 -8.53 0.42
N GLN A 43 14.92 -8.15 1.71
CA GLN A 43 14.30 -8.95 2.77
C GLN A 43 12.78 -9.01 2.62
N VAL A 44 12.15 -7.87 2.30
CA VAL A 44 10.72 -7.79 2.03
C VAL A 44 10.35 -8.67 0.82
N ILE A 45 11.15 -8.61 -0.26
CA ILE A 45 10.93 -9.44 -1.46
C ILE A 45 11.00 -10.93 -1.13
N GLU A 46 11.98 -11.38 -0.33
CA GLU A 46 12.09 -12.79 0.06
C GLU A 46 10.88 -13.26 0.88
N ILE A 47 10.36 -12.41 1.77
CA ILE A 47 9.13 -12.70 2.52
C ILE A 47 7.93 -12.80 1.57
N LEU A 48 7.75 -11.83 0.67
CA LEU A 48 6.65 -11.85 -0.30
C LEU A 48 6.70 -13.13 -1.14
N LYS A 49 7.89 -13.53 -1.60
CA LYS A 49 8.10 -14.75 -2.36
C LYS A 49 7.72 -16.01 -1.57
N ARG A 50 8.10 -16.11 -0.29
CA ARG A 50 7.74 -17.24 0.58
C ARG A 50 6.24 -17.45 0.71
N TYR A 51 5.46 -16.38 0.69
CA TYR A 51 4.00 -16.43 0.79
C TYR A 51 3.29 -16.34 -0.55
N GLU A 52 4.02 -16.39 -1.67
CA GLU A 52 3.49 -16.17 -3.02
C GLU A 52 2.64 -14.90 -3.14
N ALA A 53 3.00 -13.88 -2.35
CA ALA A 53 2.30 -12.62 -2.22
C ALA A 53 2.81 -11.59 -3.21
N LYS A 54 1.94 -10.65 -3.59
CA LYS A 54 2.26 -9.51 -4.45
C LYS A 54 2.16 -8.22 -3.67
N ALA A 55 3.00 -7.26 -4.02
CA ALA A 55 2.98 -5.91 -3.48
C ALA A 55 3.39 -4.89 -4.54
N SER A 56 3.00 -3.63 -4.33
CA SER A 56 3.44 -2.49 -5.13
C SER A 56 4.50 -1.69 -4.38
N PHE A 57 5.60 -1.37 -5.05
CA PHE A 57 6.65 -0.50 -4.53
C PHE A 57 6.57 0.84 -5.26
N PHE A 58 6.35 1.91 -4.52
CA PHE A 58 6.42 3.28 -5.03
C PHE A 58 7.86 3.75 -4.90
N CYS A 59 8.64 3.52 -5.96
CA CYS A 59 10.06 3.81 -5.94
C CYS A 59 10.33 5.30 -6.10
N VAL A 60 11.29 5.81 -5.32
CA VAL A 60 11.82 7.18 -5.46
C VAL A 60 13.15 7.07 -6.20
N GLY A 61 13.32 7.86 -7.25
CA GLY A 61 14.52 7.90 -8.09
C GLY A 61 15.38 9.12 -7.81
#